data_AF-A0A850K9D1-F1
#
_entry.id   AF-A0A850K9D1-F1
#
_cell.length_a   1.000
_cell.length_b   1.000
_cell.length_c   1.000
_cell.angle_alpha   90.00
_cell.angle_beta   90.00
_cell.angle_gamma   90.00
#
_symmetry.space_group_name_H-M   'P 1'
#
loop_
_entity.id
_entity.type
_entity.pdbx_description
1 polymer ?
#
loop_
_entity_poly.entity_id
_entity_poly.type
_entity_poly.pdbx_seq_one_letter_code
_entity_poly.pdbx_strand_id
1 'polypeptide(L)'
;MDHLTEFTRRGGSETLVLYLFGWVDGQGNGGDYGLNVGPVKKTFTTLITTTYMFQPEPEFTLQCRSFVMSAAQFDYLQDHDLDTQDFLSTLGPLPAIVYELDLSSYRDAQAALEAMEVLVQD
;
A
#
# COMPACT_ATOMS: atom_id res chain seq x y z
N MET A 1 13.12 -22.81 -5.50
CA MET A 1 14.12 -21.94 -4.86
C MET A 1 13.44 -21.33 -3.65
N ASP A 2 14.10 -21.24 -2.49
CA ASP A 2 13.48 -20.67 -1.29
C ASP A 2 13.57 -19.13 -1.31
N HIS A 3 12.46 -18.47 -1.63
CA HIS A 3 12.38 -17.01 -1.74
C HIS A 3 12.71 -16.30 -0.43
N LEU A 4 12.34 -16.90 0.72
CA LEU A 4 12.57 -16.32 2.03
C LEU A 4 14.08 -16.24 2.34
N THR A 5 14.79 -17.34 2.06
CA THR A 5 16.25 -17.39 2.27
C THR A 5 16.98 -16.40 1.37
N GLU A 6 16.62 -16.30 0.09
CA GLU A 6 17.26 -15.37 -0.85
C GLU A 6 16.95 -13.90 -0.52
N PHE A 7 15.70 -13.60 -0.16
CA PHE A 7 15.30 -12.27 0.30
C PHE A 7 16.08 -11.84 1.56
N THR A 8 16.19 -12.73 2.55
CA THR A 8 16.91 -12.45 3.79
C THR A 8 18.40 -12.23 3.53
N ARG A 9 19.00 -13.01 2.63
CA ARG A 9 20.42 -12.90 2.25
C ARG A 9 20.75 -11.56 1.59
N ARG A 10 19.79 -10.92 0.92
CA ARG A 10 19.95 -9.61 0.25
C ARG A 10 19.79 -8.40 1.17
N GLY A 11 19.56 -8.63 2.47
CA GLY A 11 19.57 -7.55 3.46
C GLY A 11 20.88 -6.73 3.39
N GLY A 12 20.76 -5.42 3.53
CA GLY A 12 21.88 -4.47 3.39
C GLY A 12 21.69 -3.23 4.28
N SER A 13 22.69 -2.37 4.33
CA SER A 13 22.70 -1.18 5.21
C SER A 13 21.91 0.01 4.67
N GLU A 14 21.72 0.09 3.35
CA GLU A 14 20.89 1.13 2.73
C GLU A 14 19.42 0.70 2.77
N THR A 15 18.62 1.43 3.53
CA THR A 15 17.20 1.16 3.74
C THR A 15 16.33 2.13 2.95
N LEU A 16 15.24 1.60 2.38
CA LEU A 16 14.17 2.36 1.77
C LEU A 16 12.96 2.40 2.69
N VAL A 17 12.26 3.54 2.70
CA VAL A 17 10.90 3.64 3.25
C VAL A 17 9.93 3.38 2.11
N LEU A 18 9.09 2.38 2.29
CA LEU A 18 8.12 1.90 1.33
C LEU A 18 6.71 2.04 1.91
N TYR A 19 5.74 2.10 1.01
CA TYR A 19 4.34 2.16 1.37
C TYR A 19 3.58 1.04 0.68
N LEU A 20 2.99 0.17 1.49
CA LEU A 20 2.12 -0.92 1.05
C LEU A 20 0.68 -0.39 1.07
N PHE A 21 0.06 -0.30 -0.09
CA PHE A 21 -1.30 0.18 -0.24
C PHE A 21 -2.24 -1.01 -0.37
N GLY A 22 -3.41 -0.90 0.23
CA GLY A 22 -4.47 -1.89 0.11
C GLY A 22 -5.84 -1.28 0.33
N TRP A 23 -6.85 -2.14 0.35
CA TRP A 23 -8.23 -1.77 0.63
C TRP A 23 -8.91 -2.82 1.49
N VAL A 24 -9.98 -2.41 2.16
CA VAL A 24 -10.93 -3.30 2.84
C VAL A 24 -12.37 -2.86 2.57
N ASP A 25 -13.28 -3.81 2.35
CA ASP A 25 -14.73 -3.55 2.30
C ASP A 25 -15.34 -3.50 3.71
N GLY A 26 -16.63 -3.17 3.79
CA GLY A 26 -17.39 -3.17 5.04
C GLY A 26 -17.54 -4.54 5.73
N GLN A 27 -17.11 -5.63 5.10
CA GLN A 27 -17.06 -6.98 5.68
C GLN A 27 -15.66 -7.33 6.20
N GLY A 28 -14.68 -6.46 5.97
CA GLY A 28 -13.27 -6.68 6.31
C GLY A 28 -12.52 -7.54 5.30
N ASN A 29 -13.10 -7.84 4.13
CA ASN A 29 -12.37 -8.47 3.04
C ASN A 29 -11.57 -7.41 2.30
N GLY A 30 -10.39 -7.77 1.81
CA GLY A 30 -9.50 -6.81 1.20
C GLY A 30 -8.26 -7.44 0.63
N GLY A 31 -7.39 -6.59 0.11
CA GLY A 31 -6.07 -6.99 -0.39
C GLY A 31 -5.21 -5.78 -0.73
N ASP A 32 -3.93 -6.04 -0.94
CA ASP A 32 -2.98 -5.01 -1.33
C ASP A 32 -2.99 -4.72 -2.84
N TYR A 33 -2.84 -3.45 -3.17
CA TYR A 33 -2.64 -2.94 -4.54
C TYR A 33 -1.16 -2.87 -4.93
N GLY A 34 -0.26 -2.89 -3.96
CA GLY A 34 1.18 -2.96 -4.22
C GLY A 34 2.04 -2.14 -3.25
N LEU A 35 3.33 -2.44 -3.30
CA LEU A 35 4.38 -1.81 -2.50
C LEU A 35 5.15 -0.81 -3.36
N ASN A 36 5.17 0.45 -2.96
CA ASN A 36 5.81 1.52 -3.74
C ASN A 36 6.85 2.31 -2.95
N VAL A 37 7.89 2.74 -3.67
CA VAL A 37 8.81 3.82 -3.26
C VAL A 37 8.22 5.18 -3.63
N GLY A 38 8.44 6.19 -2.78
CA GLY A 38 8.15 7.60 -3.12
C GLY A 38 6.88 8.18 -2.48
N PRO A 39 6.38 9.32 -3.00
CA PRO A 39 5.38 10.11 -2.29
C PRO A 39 4.02 9.42 -2.28
N VAL A 40 3.58 9.05 -1.07
CA VAL A 40 2.27 8.46 -0.76
C VAL A 40 1.13 9.18 -1.49
N LYS A 41 1.20 10.51 -1.54
CA LYS A 41 0.26 11.38 -2.24
C LYS A 41 -0.02 10.93 -3.68
N LYS A 42 1.02 10.62 -4.47
CA LYS A 42 0.86 10.27 -5.88
C LYS A 42 0.07 8.98 -6.04
N THR A 43 0.38 7.96 -5.24
CA THR A 43 -0.29 6.66 -5.31
C THR A 43 -1.75 6.78 -4.90
N PHE A 44 -2.05 7.45 -3.79
CA PHE A 44 -3.43 7.71 -3.40
C PHE A 44 -4.20 8.51 -4.46
N THR A 45 -3.61 9.55 -5.05
CA THR A 45 -4.27 10.31 -6.13
C THR A 45 -4.64 9.39 -7.29
N THR A 46 -3.74 8.52 -7.73
CA THR A 46 -4.03 7.56 -8.79
C THR A 46 -5.13 6.58 -8.38
N LEU A 47 -5.05 5.98 -7.19
CA LEU A 47 -6.06 5.05 -6.70
C LEU A 47 -7.44 5.70 -6.63
N ILE A 48 -7.57 6.86 -5.97
CA ILE A 48 -8.85 7.57 -5.82
C ILE A 48 -9.44 7.93 -7.19
N THR A 49 -8.64 8.52 -8.09
CA THR A 49 -9.15 8.94 -9.41
C THR A 49 -9.58 7.76 -10.27
N THR A 50 -8.83 6.66 -10.26
CA THR A 50 -9.21 5.42 -10.96
C THR A 50 -10.46 4.80 -10.34
N THR A 51 -10.55 4.71 -9.02
CA THR A 51 -11.74 4.19 -8.32
C THR A 51 -13.00 4.92 -8.75
N TYR A 52 -13.02 6.25 -8.64
CA TYR A 52 -14.22 7.04 -8.95
C TYR A 52 -14.54 7.09 -10.45
N MET A 53 -13.61 6.72 -11.33
CA MET A 53 -13.89 6.52 -12.76
C MET A 53 -14.79 5.30 -13.00
N PHE A 54 -14.63 4.24 -12.20
CA PHE A 54 -15.34 2.97 -12.40
C PHE A 54 -16.45 2.72 -11.37
N GLN A 55 -16.33 3.27 -10.17
CA GLN A 55 -17.27 3.17 -9.07
C GLN A 55 -17.42 4.55 -8.41
N PRO A 56 -18.38 5.37 -8.85
CA PRO A 56 -18.60 6.71 -8.32
C PRO A 56 -19.05 6.76 -6.85
N GLU A 57 -19.52 5.62 -6.32
CA GLU A 57 -19.95 5.45 -4.93
C GLU A 57 -19.21 4.23 -4.35
N PRO A 58 -17.92 4.35 -4.01
CA PRO A 58 -17.11 3.25 -3.51
C PRO A 58 -17.45 2.93 -2.04
N GLU A 59 -17.70 1.66 -1.73
CA GLU A 59 -18.02 1.18 -0.37
C GLU A 59 -16.82 0.49 0.31
N PHE A 60 -15.63 1.07 0.18
CA PHE A 60 -14.40 0.50 0.74
C PHE A 60 -13.48 1.58 1.32
N THR A 61 -12.58 1.13 2.19
CA THR A 61 -11.56 1.95 2.84
C THR A 61 -10.21 1.67 2.23
N LEU A 62 -9.50 2.71 1.80
CA LEU A 62 -8.10 2.63 1.40
C LEU A 62 -7.21 2.64 2.63
N GLN A 63 -6.20 1.76 2.63
CA GLN A 63 -5.23 1.62 3.72
C GLN A 63 -3.81 1.73 3.18
N CYS A 64 -2.92 2.27 4.01
CA CYS A 64 -1.50 2.37 3.72
C CYS A 64 -0.69 1.98 4.95
N ARG A 65 0.32 1.12 4.78
CA ARG A 65 1.27 0.70 5.83
C ARG A 65 2.67 1.14 5.45
N SER A 66 3.45 1.61 6.42
CA SER A 66 4.86 1.93 6.20
C SER A 66 5.72 0.69 6.41
N PHE A 67 6.60 0.41 5.45
CA PHE A 67 7.59 -0.66 5.49
C PHE A 67 9.00 -0.10 5.37
N VAL A 68 9.95 -0.77 6.02
CA VAL A 68 11.37 -0.47 5.87
C VAL A 68 12.10 -1.75 5.48
N MET A 69 12.82 -1.73 4.36
CA MET A 69 13.66 -2.85 3.90
C MET A 69 14.84 -2.32 3.07
N SER A 70 15.81 -3.18 2.73
CA SER A 70 16.92 -2.75 1.87
C SER A 70 16.49 -2.55 0.42
N ALA A 71 17.24 -1.73 -0.34
CA ALA A 71 16.99 -1.58 -1.78
C ALA A 71 17.06 -2.92 -2.53
N ALA A 72 18.04 -3.77 -2.21
CA ALA A 72 18.18 -5.09 -2.82
C ALA A 72 17.04 -6.07 -2.47
N GLN A 73 16.40 -5.89 -1.31
CA GLN A 73 15.19 -6.63 -0.93
C GLN A 73 13.97 -6.14 -1.71
N PHE A 74 13.85 -4.83 -1.88
CA PHE A 74 12.79 -4.25 -2.70
C PHE A 74 12.90 -4.70 -4.16
N ASP A 75 14.09 -4.60 -4.78
CA ASP A 75 14.35 -5.07 -6.14
C ASP A 75 14.00 -6.56 -6.29
N TYR A 76 14.34 -7.37 -5.29
CA TYR A 76 13.98 -8.78 -5.29
C TYR A 76 12.47 -9.01 -5.36
N LEU A 77 11.68 -8.26 -4.58
CA LEU A 77 10.22 -8.35 -4.61
C LEU A 77 9.65 -7.93 -5.97
N GLN A 78 10.20 -6.87 -6.57
CA GLN A 78 9.77 -6.39 -7.89
C GLN A 78 10.07 -7.40 -9.01
N ASP A 79 11.21 -8.11 -8.92
CA ASP A 79 11.66 -9.04 -9.96
C ASP A 79 10.95 -10.39 -9.97
N HIS A 80 10.31 -10.79 -8.86
CA HIS A 80 9.84 -12.17 -8.66
C HIS A 80 8.32 -12.35 -8.68
N ASP A 81 7.55 -11.32 -9.05
CA ASP A 81 6.07 -11.35 -9.18
C ASP A 81 5.40 -12.04 -7.98
N LEU A 82 5.90 -11.75 -6.77
CA LEU A 82 5.38 -12.32 -5.54
C LEU A 82 4.12 -11.57 -5.13
N ASP A 83 3.11 -12.30 -4.65
CA ASP A 83 2.05 -11.68 -3.87
C ASP A 83 2.70 -11.00 -2.66
N THR A 84 2.72 -9.66 -2.72
CA THR A 84 3.55 -8.87 -1.82
C THR A 84 3.00 -8.93 -0.40
N GLN A 85 1.67 -8.95 -0.24
CA GLN A 85 1.04 -9.04 1.08
C GLN A 85 1.36 -10.38 1.73
N ASP A 86 1.12 -11.45 0.99
CA ASP A 86 1.31 -12.82 1.48
C ASP A 86 2.78 -13.06 1.79
N PHE A 87 3.69 -12.65 0.90
CA PHE A 87 5.12 -12.80 1.13
C PHE A 87 5.57 -12.00 2.35
N LEU A 88 5.20 -10.72 2.47
CA LEU A 88 5.60 -9.90 3.61
C LEU A 88 5.05 -10.45 4.93
N SER A 89 3.85 -11.04 4.91
CA SER A 89 3.25 -11.71 6.08
C SER A 89 4.03 -12.95 6.53
N THR A 90 4.82 -13.58 5.66
CA THR A 90 5.72 -14.69 6.04
C THR A 90 6.95 -14.22 6.81
N LEU A 91 7.33 -12.94 6.68
CA LEU A 91 8.47 -12.34 7.38
C LEU A 91 8.12 -11.96 8.82
N GLY A 92 6.83 -11.79 9.12
CA GLY A 92 6.32 -11.37 10.41
C GLY A 92 4.96 -10.66 10.29
N PRO A 93 4.40 -10.18 11.41
CA PRO A 93 3.16 -9.40 11.37
C PRO A 93 3.37 -8.12 10.55
N LEU A 94 2.37 -7.79 9.73
CA LEU A 94 2.39 -6.55 8.95
C LEU A 94 2.41 -5.33 9.91
N PRO A 95 3.15 -4.26 9.57
CA PRO A 95 3.13 -3.00 10.29
C PRO A 95 1.72 -2.42 10.42
N ALA A 96 1.51 -1.57 11.42
CA ALA A 96 0.25 -0.86 11.58
C ALA A 96 -0.07 0.02 10.36
N ILE A 97 -1.37 0.25 10.14
CA ILE A 97 -1.85 1.19 9.14
C ILE A 97 -1.44 2.60 9.58
N VAL A 98 -0.76 3.32 8.70
CA VAL A 98 -0.32 4.71 8.94
C VAL A 98 -1.31 5.72 8.37
N TYR A 99 -1.97 5.38 7.26
CA TYR A 99 -3.01 6.21 6.66
C TYR A 99 -4.21 5.34 6.29
N GLU A 100 -5.40 5.81 6.65
CA GLU A 100 -6.67 5.15 6.37
C GLU A 100 -7.67 6.19 5.86
N LEU A 101 -8.32 5.90 4.73
CA LEU A 101 -9.29 6.78 4.11
C LEU A 101 -10.51 5.99 3.66
N ASP A 102 -11.63 6.14 4.37
CA ASP A 102 -12.91 5.53 4.02
C ASP A 102 -13.56 6.27 2.86
N LEU A 103 -13.56 5.66 1.67
CA LEU A 103 -14.11 6.31 0.49
C LEU A 103 -15.64 6.37 0.49
N SER A 104 -16.32 5.54 1.30
CA SER A 104 -17.78 5.54 1.39
C SER A 104 -18.35 6.81 2.03
N SER A 105 -17.50 7.53 2.75
CA SER A 105 -17.82 8.80 3.39
C SER A 105 -17.77 10.01 2.44
N TYR A 106 -17.35 9.82 1.17
CA TYR A 106 -17.19 10.90 0.19
C TYR A 106 -18.12 10.74 -1.01
N ARG A 107 -18.67 11.87 -1.46
CA ARG A 107 -19.63 11.90 -2.59
C ARG A 107 -18.96 11.81 -3.95
N ASP A 108 -17.72 12.26 -4.06
CA ASP A 108 -16.97 12.31 -5.31
C ASP A 108 -15.46 12.26 -5.08
N ALA A 109 -14.72 12.09 -6.18
CA ALA A 109 -13.26 12.01 -6.18
C ALA A 109 -12.60 13.28 -5.63
N GLN A 110 -13.19 14.46 -5.85
CA GLN A 110 -12.60 15.72 -5.44
C GLN A 110 -12.59 15.83 -3.91
N ALA A 111 -13.73 15.54 -3.27
CA ALA A 111 -13.83 15.51 -1.81
C ALA A 111 -12.88 14.47 -1.19
N ALA A 112 -12.76 13.28 -1.80
CA ALA A 112 -11.84 12.24 -1.33
C ALA A 112 -10.36 12.65 -1.48
N LEU A 113 -10.00 13.32 -2.58
CA LEU A 113 -8.65 13.84 -2.80
C LEU A 113 -8.27 14.92 -1.78
N GLU A 114 -9.19 15.84 -1.48
CA GLU A 114 -8.97 16.88 -0.46
C GLU A 114 -8.76 16.26 0.93
N ALA A 115 -9.57 15.26 1.30
CA ALA A 115 -9.39 14.55 2.56
C ALA A 115 -8.06 13.80 2.62
N MET A 116 -7.65 13.17 1.51
CA MET A 116 -6.34 12.54 1.41
C MET A 116 -5.20 13.54 1.57
N GLU A 117 -5.31 14.73 0.96
CA GLU A 117 -4.27 15.75 1.10
C GLU A 117 -4.08 16.21 2.53
N VAL A 118 -5.16 16.30 3.31
CA VAL A 118 -5.09 16.57 4.75
C VAL A 118 -4.45 15.38 5.49
N LEU A 119 -4.85 14.16 5.17
CA LEU A 119 -4.38 12.94 5.82
C LEU A 119 -2.86 12.73 5.68
N VAL A 120 -2.26 13.09 4.55
CA VAL A 120 -0.83 12.86 4.26
C VAL A 120 0.07 14.07 4.51
N GLN A 121 -0.47 15.15 5.08
CA GLN A 121 0.28 16.34 5.48
C GLN A 121 0.86 16.25 6.90
N ASP A 122 0.32 15.35 7.73
CA ASP A 122 0.83 14.99 9.07
C ASP A 122 1.89 13.87 9.00
#